data_AF-A0A849IJV9-F1
#
_entry.id   AF-A0A849IJV9-F1
#
_cell.length_a   1.000
_cell.length_b   1.000
_cell.length_c   1.000
_cell.angle_alpha   90.00
_cell.angle_beta   90.00
_cell.angle_gamma   90.00
#
_symmetry.space_group_name_H-M   'P 1'
#
loop_
_entity.id
_entity.type
_entity.pdbx_description
1 polymer ?
#
loop_
_entity_poly.entity_id
_entity_poly.type
_entity_poly.pdbx_seq_one_letter_code
_entity_poly.pdbx_strand_id
1 'polypeptide(L)'
;MHPDQCRAARALLDLTRPELAKIARVGLNVIGKFENGTTQPTSKTLSKLRAAFSALGIRFINDEDGVGVRRAATPEEVSESADFVDRIRPLKVTRIDPVTGPIAPEQSRAARAFLGYSQSTAAREAGIGLSMLVAFETGLRIPKSANIERIRAMYERKGVVFTEVDGRPAVQFLGTSSCAKLGPDRSATEEGADEAEPARWREGDSRQANSNAH
;
A
#
# COMPACT_ATOMS: atom_id res chain seq x y z
N MET A 1 14.98 9.11 3.94
CA MET A 1 13.62 8.53 3.94
C MET A 1 12.72 9.51 3.21
N HIS A 2 12.12 9.09 2.10
CA HIS A 2 11.22 9.91 1.29
C HIS A 2 9.77 9.85 1.81
N PRO A 3 8.90 10.83 1.47
CA PRO A 3 7.48 10.79 1.81
C PRO A 3 6.78 9.49 1.39
N ASP A 4 7.09 8.99 0.20
CA ASP A 4 6.47 7.79 -0.35
C ASP A 4 6.89 6.54 0.42
N GLN A 5 8.17 6.46 0.80
CA GLN A 5 8.68 5.42 1.69
C GLN A 5 8.01 5.46 3.07
N CYS A 6 7.71 6.64 3.60
CA CYS A 6 6.98 6.77 4.87
C CYS A 6 5.56 6.19 4.74
N ARG A 7 4.83 6.54 3.68
CA ARG A 7 3.48 6.00 3.43
C ARG A 7 3.52 4.48 3.19
N ALA A 8 4.48 4.00 2.41
CA ALA A 8 4.64 2.58 2.11
C ALA A 8 5.01 1.77 3.36
N ALA A 9 5.95 2.25 4.18
CA ALA A 9 6.31 1.61 5.44
C ALA A 9 5.13 1.54 6.41
N ARG A 10 4.37 2.62 6.49
CA ARG A 10 3.17 2.69 7.31
C ARG A 10 2.10 1.70 6.82
N ALA A 11 1.91 1.59 5.52
CA ALA A 11 0.98 0.64 4.91
C ALA A 11 1.41 -0.83 5.09
N LEU A 12 2.72 -1.11 5.03
CA LEU A 12 3.28 -2.45 5.23
C LEU A 12 3.14 -2.94 6.68
N LEU A 13 3.13 -2.01 7.65
CA LEU A 13 2.89 -2.28 9.07
C LEU A 13 1.42 -2.14 9.50
N ASP A 14 0.53 -1.78 8.58
CA ASP A 14 -0.88 -1.46 8.85
C ASP A 14 -1.09 -0.38 9.93
N LEU A 15 -0.24 0.65 9.92
CA LEU A 15 -0.30 1.73 10.91
C LEU A 15 -1.13 2.91 10.42
N THR A 16 -1.84 3.53 11.34
CA THR A 16 -2.46 4.84 11.13
C THR A 16 -1.48 5.98 11.43
N ARG A 17 -1.75 7.18 10.91
CA ARG A 17 -0.94 8.37 11.22
C ARG A 17 -0.90 8.69 12.72
N PRO A 18 -2.01 8.62 13.49
CA PRO A 18 -2.00 8.83 14.93
C PRO A 18 -1.14 7.80 15.69
N GLU A 19 -1.17 6.54 15.30
CA GLU A 19 -0.34 5.50 15.93
C GLU A 19 1.14 5.76 15.68
N LEU A 20 1.53 6.08 14.43
CA LEU A 20 2.90 6.45 14.12
C LEU A 20 3.34 7.70 14.90
N ALA A 21 2.47 8.70 15.03
CA ALA A 21 2.73 9.91 15.81
C ALA A 21 3.07 9.57 17.28
N LYS A 22 2.28 8.67 17.87
CA LYS A 22 2.48 8.18 19.25
C LYS A 22 3.79 7.43 19.40
N ILE A 23 4.09 6.51 18.49
CA ILE A 23 5.31 5.66 18.54
C ILE A 23 6.57 6.52 18.33
N ALA A 24 6.57 7.38 17.31
CA ALA A 24 7.73 8.21 16.96
C ALA A 24 7.88 9.46 17.86
N ARG A 25 6.88 9.77 18.69
CA ARG A 25 6.82 11.00 19.50
C ARG A 25 7.00 12.26 18.64
N VAL A 26 6.24 12.31 17.55
CA VAL A 26 6.19 13.41 16.58
C VAL A 26 4.75 13.89 16.45
N GLY A 27 4.53 15.19 16.28
CA GLY A 27 3.18 15.73 16.11
C GLY A 27 2.49 15.20 14.84
N LEU A 28 1.20 14.86 14.95
CA LEU A 28 0.39 14.32 13.85
C LEU A 28 0.42 15.20 12.59
N ASN A 29 0.32 16.52 12.77
CA ASN A 29 0.37 17.49 11.67
C ASN A 29 1.71 17.47 10.91
N VAL A 30 2.82 17.18 11.60
CA VAL A 30 4.15 17.11 10.97
C VAL A 30 4.24 15.89 10.07
N ILE A 31 3.72 14.74 10.53
CA ILE A 31 3.65 13.51 9.73
C ILE A 31 2.76 13.71 8.51
N GLY A 32 1.57 14.31 8.68
CA GLY A 32 0.67 14.59 7.57
C GLY A 32 1.29 15.48 6.49
N LYS A 33 1.93 16.60 6.89
CA LYS A 33 2.62 17.50 5.97
C LYS A 33 3.80 16.84 5.27
N PHE A 34 4.53 15.97 5.98
CA PHE A 34 5.62 15.21 5.40
C PHE A 34 5.16 14.20 4.36
N GLU A 35 4.17 13.36 4.70
CA GLU A 35 3.63 12.34 3.78
C GLU A 35 3.01 12.95 2.52
N ASN A 36 2.45 14.15 2.63
CA ASN A 36 1.87 14.90 1.51
C ASN A 36 2.93 15.69 0.70
N GLY A 37 4.21 15.67 1.11
CA GLY A 37 5.28 16.42 0.46
C GLY A 37 5.20 17.95 0.64
N THR A 38 4.30 18.45 1.49
CA THR A 38 4.07 19.89 1.71
C THR A 38 5.21 20.54 2.49
N THR A 39 5.89 19.79 3.35
CA THR A 39 7.00 20.31 4.16
C THR A 39 8.00 19.20 4.42
N GLN A 40 9.30 19.51 4.31
CA GLN A 40 10.35 18.61 4.79
C GLN A 40 10.55 18.79 6.30
N PRO A 41 10.36 17.75 7.12
CA PRO A 41 10.67 17.80 8.54
C PRO A 41 12.16 18.02 8.79
N THR A 42 12.48 18.54 9.96
CA THR A 42 13.87 18.65 10.41
C THR A 42 14.55 17.28 10.44
N SER A 43 15.88 17.26 10.26
CA SER A 43 16.67 16.02 10.33
C SER A 43 16.40 15.22 11.60
N LYS A 44 16.24 15.89 12.76
CA LYS A 44 15.90 15.23 14.03
C LYS A 44 14.56 14.49 13.97
N THR A 45 13.55 15.08 13.34
CA THR A 45 12.23 14.45 13.18
C THR A 45 12.30 13.26 12.24
N LEU A 46 13.03 13.37 11.13
CA LEU A 46 13.25 12.25 10.21
C LEU A 46 13.99 11.08 10.88
N SER A 47 14.99 11.37 11.73
CA SER A 47 15.68 10.34 12.52
C SER A 47 14.73 9.62 13.48
N LYS A 48 13.83 10.35 14.17
CA LYS A 48 12.82 9.73 15.05
C LYS A 48 11.87 8.82 14.28
N LEU A 49 11.38 9.26 13.13
CA LEU A 49 10.49 8.46 12.29
C LEU A 49 11.21 7.20 11.78
N ARG A 50 12.44 7.35 11.28
CA ARG A 50 13.25 6.21 10.81
C ARG A 50 13.52 5.22 11.94
N ALA A 51 13.90 5.70 13.12
CA ALA A 51 14.13 4.84 14.29
C ALA A 51 12.86 4.10 14.72
N ALA A 52 11.69 4.77 14.74
CA ALA A 52 10.42 4.14 15.05
C ALA A 52 10.08 3.02 14.06
N PHE A 53 10.22 3.26 12.76
CA PHE A 53 9.99 2.24 11.74
C PHE A 53 10.99 1.08 11.86
N SER A 54 12.27 1.37 12.06
CA SER A 54 13.30 0.34 12.24
C SER A 54 13.06 -0.52 13.49
N ALA A 55 12.62 0.06 14.61
CA ALA A 55 12.24 -0.68 15.80
C ALA A 55 11.02 -1.59 15.58
N LEU A 56 10.13 -1.22 14.66
CA LEU A 56 8.99 -2.04 14.24
C LEU A 56 9.34 -3.05 13.13
N GLY A 57 10.63 -3.20 12.81
CA GLY A 57 11.12 -4.17 11.84
C GLY A 57 10.95 -3.71 10.39
N ILE A 58 11.09 -2.41 10.10
CA ILE A 58 11.16 -1.90 8.72
C ILE A 58 12.59 -1.50 8.36
N ARG A 59 13.04 -1.94 7.18
CA ARG A 59 14.25 -1.42 6.53
C ARG A 59 13.87 -0.65 5.28
N PHE A 60 14.44 0.55 5.16
CA PHE A 60 14.34 1.37 3.95
C PHE A 60 15.42 0.98 2.96
N ILE A 61 15.04 0.85 1.69
CA ILE A 61 15.92 0.52 0.57
C ILE A 61 16.03 1.78 -0.28
N ASN A 62 17.26 2.20 -0.57
CA ASN A 62 17.56 3.28 -1.51
C ASN A 62 18.67 2.75 -2.41
N ASP A 63 18.29 2.20 -3.56
CA ASP A 63 19.22 1.67 -4.55
C ASP A 63 19.27 2.64 -5.74
N GLU A 64 20.24 2.46 -6.64
CA GLU A 64 20.34 3.24 -7.88
C GLU A 64 19.07 3.13 -8.74
N ASP A 65 18.44 1.95 -8.69
CA ASP A 65 17.24 1.62 -9.47
C ASP A 65 15.94 2.15 -8.84
N GLY A 66 15.95 2.60 -7.58
CA GLY A 66 14.76 3.18 -6.96
C GLY A 66 14.67 3.10 -5.43
N VAL A 67 13.48 3.42 -4.93
CA VAL A 67 13.19 3.47 -3.48
C VAL A 67 12.24 2.34 -3.07
N GLY A 68 12.54 1.69 -1.94
CA GLY A 68 11.79 0.55 -1.46
C GLY A 68 11.65 0.49 0.06
N VAL A 69 10.78 -0.41 0.51
CA VAL A 69 10.57 -0.75 1.92
C VAL A 69 10.44 -2.26 2.07
N ARG A 70 11.13 -2.83 3.06
CA ARG A 70 11.04 -4.26 3.41
C ARG A 70 10.82 -4.48 4.90
N ARG A 71 10.23 -5.62 5.27
CA ARG A 71 10.23 -6.11 6.66
C ARG A 71 11.58 -6.74 7.00
N ALA A 72 12.20 -6.31 8.10
CA ALA A 72 13.49 -6.78 8.61
C ALA A 72 13.34 -8.01 9.52
N ALA A 73 14.42 -8.80 9.67
CA ALA A 73 14.37 -10.10 10.33
C ALA A 73 14.07 -10.02 11.83
N THR A 74 14.78 -9.08 12.47
CA THR A 74 14.77 -8.77 13.89
C THR A 74 15.06 -7.28 14.09
N PRO A 75 14.66 -6.69 15.23
CA PRO A 75 15.03 -5.31 15.60
C PRO A 75 16.54 -5.09 15.81
N GLU A 76 17.36 -6.15 15.77
CA GLU A 76 18.79 -6.14 16.07
C GLU A 76 19.67 -5.86 14.84
N GLU A 77 19.20 -6.22 13.64
CA GLU A 77 19.93 -5.98 12.37
C GLU A 77 19.93 -4.53 11.89
N VAL A 78 19.20 -3.63 12.55
CA VAL A 78 19.10 -2.19 12.20
C VAL A 78 20.16 -1.31 12.90
N SER A 79 21.11 -1.92 13.62
CA SER A 79 22.27 -1.26 14.21
C SER A 79 23.54 -1.55 13.42
N GLU A 80 23.83 -0.75 12.38
CA GLU A 80 25.17 -0.76 11.77
C GLU A 80 26.15 0.08 12.60
N SER A 81 26.82 -0.63 13.52
CA SER A 81 28.25 -0.57 13.86
C SER A 81 28.45 -1.69 14.90
N ALA A 82 29.38 -2.64 14.81
CA ALA A 82 30.74 -2.54 14.31
C ALA A 82 31.31 -3.95 14.08
N ASP A 83 32.19 -4.10 13.08
CA ASP A 83 33.40 -4.94 13.06
C ASP A 83 33.35 -6.47 13.33
N PHE A 84 32.18 -7.05 13.66
CA PHE A 84 32.09 -8.46 14.09
C PHE A 84 31.53 -9.43 13.04
N VAL A 85 30.69 -8.95 12.11
CA VAL A 85 29.99 -9.81 11.13
C VAL A 85 30.92 -10.33 10.03
N ASP A 86 32.12 -9.76 9.93
CA ASP A 86 33.11 -10.04 8.87
C ASP A 86 33.91 -11.36 9.07
N ARG A 87 33.80 -12.03 10.23
CA ARG A 87 34.60 -13.25 10.50
C ARG A 87 33.89 -14.58 10.33
N ILE A 88 32.56 -14.64 10.33
CA ILE A 88 31.85 -15.93 10.33
C ILE A 88 30.53 -15.84 9.56
N ARG A 89 30.61 -15.89 8.22
CA ARG A 89 29.87 -16.91 7.44
C ARG A 89 30.14 -16.74 5.95
N PRO A 90 30.36 -17.84 5.22
CA PRO A 90 30.34 -17.79 3.77
C PRO A 90 28.89 -17.50 3.34
N LEU A 91 28.62 -16.26 2.94
CA LEU A 91 27.35 -15.91 2.32
C LEU A 91 27.26 -16.64 0.98
N LYS A 92 26.45 -17.70 0.99
CA LYS A 92 25.90 -18.29 -0.23
C LYS A 92 24.99 -17.23 -0.83
N VAL A 93 25.54 -16.41 -1.73
CA VAL A 93 24.76 -15.48 -2.55
C VAL A 93 23.88 -16.35 -3.46
N THR A 94 22.69 -16.71 -2.96
CA THR A 94 21.67 -17.34 -3.78
C THR A 94 21.07 -16.24 -4.65
N ARG A 95 21.07 -16.50 -5.96
CA ARG A 95 20.44 -15.67 -6.97
C ARG A 95 19.05 -15.23 -6.49
N ILE A 96 18.75 -13.96 -6.70
CA ILE A 96 17.49 -13.32 -6.35
C ILE A 96 16.45 -13.83 -7.37
N ASP A 97 15.74 -14.88 -7.02
CA ASP A 97 14.68 -15.40 -7.88
C ASP A 97 13.41 -14.55 -7.64
N PRO A 98 12.81 -13.92 -8.67
CA PRO A 98 11.56 -13.18 -8.51
C PRO A 98 10.45 -14.15 -8.12
N VAL A 99 9.85 -13.95 -6.94
CA VAL A 99 8.78 -14.83 -6.45
C VAL A 99 7.53 -14.67 -7.33
N THR A 100 7.21 -15.71 -8.09
CA THR A 100 5.90 -15.97 -8.72
C THR A 100 4.91 -16.45 -7.66
N GLY A 101 4.40 -15.54 -6.83
CA GLY A 101 3.41 -15.81 -5.77
C GLY A 101 2.29 -14.76 -5.73
N PRO A 102 1.13 -15.05 -5.11
CA PRO A 102 0.06 -14.07 -4.93
C PRO A 102 0.57 -12.90 -4.06
N ILE A 103 0.30 -11.66 -4.47
CA ILE A 103 0.67 -10.48 -3.66
C ILE A 103 -0.06 -10.51 -2.31
N ALA A 104 0.64 -10.16 -1.22
CA ALA A 104 0.03 -10.02 0.09
C ALA A 104 -0.81 -8.72 0.19
N PRO A 105 -1.86 -8.67 1.03
CA PRO A 105 -2.65 -7.45 1.26
C PRO A 105 -1.80 -6.24 1.65
N GLU A 106 -0.81 -6.44 2.53
CA GLU A 106 0.10 -5.41 3.01
C GLU A 106 0.98 -4.87 1.88
N GLN A 107 1.42 -5.76 0.98
CA GLN A 107 2.18 -5.38 -0.22
C GLN A 107 1.32 -4.55 -1.18
N SER A 108 0.03 -4.91 -1.38
CA SER A 108 -0.90 -4.10 -2.18
C SER A 108 -1.03 -2.70 -1.60
N ARG A 109 -1.24 -2.57 -0.28
CA ARG A 109 -1.36 -1.25 0.37
C ARG A 109 -0.09 -0.43 0.22
N ALA A 110 1.08 -1.06 0.36
CA ALA A 110 2.38 -0.40 0.18
C ALA A 110 2.63 0.04 -1.27
N ALA A 111 2.31 -0.80 -2.25
CA ALA A 111 2.38 -0.47 -3.68
C ALA A 111 1.48 0.74 -4.02
N ARG A 112 0.26 0.71 -3.51
CA ARG A 112 -0.70 1.79 -3.69
C ARG A 112 -0.23 3.09 -3.04
N ALA A 113 0.43 2.99 -1.89
CA ALA A 113 1.04 4.12 -1.20
C ALA A 113 2.21 4.73 -1.97
N PHE A 114 3.04 3.90 -2.62
CA PHE A 114 4.09 4.37 -3.53
C PHE A 114 3.50 5.18 -4.68
N LEU A 115 2.49 4.65 -5.37
CA LEU A 115 1.86 5.33 -6.52
C LEU A 115 0.94 6.50 -6.15
N GLY A 116 0.67 6.72 -4.85
CA GLY A 116 -0.31 7.72 -4.40
C GLY A 116 -1.76 7.39 -4.79
N TYR A 117 -2.06 6.13 -5.07
CA TYR A 117 -3.39 5.71 -5.54
C TYR A 117 -4.39 5.60 -4.39
N SER A 118 -5.63 6.01 -4.63
CA SER A 118 -6.78 5.61 -3.81
C SER A 118 -7.18 4.16 -4.11
N GLN A 119 -7.99 3.54 -3.25
CA GLN A 119 -8.55 2.22 -3.51
C GLN A 119 -9.44 2.23 -4.76
N SER A 120 -10.21 3.30 -5.00
CA SER A 120 -11.03 3.45 -6.20
C SER A 120 -10.20 3.51 -7.48
N THR A 121 -9.13 4.31 -7.49
CA THR A 121 -8.22 4.40 -8.64
C THR A 121 -7.54 3.07 -8.90
N ALA A 122 -6.99 2.41 -7.87
CA ALA A 122 -6.33 1.12 -8.04
C ALA A 122 -7.29 0.03 -8.55
N ALA A 123 -8.52 -0.01 -8.04
CA ALA A 123 -9.54 -0.96 -8.49
C ALA A 123 -9.92 -0.73 -9.97
N ARG A 124 -10.13 0.54 -10.34
CA ARG A 124 -10.43 0.94 -11.72
C ARG A 124 -9.30 0.59 -12.68
N GLU A 125 -8.04 0.92 -12.34
CA GLU A 125 -6.86 0.61 -13.16
C GLU A 125 -6.60 -0.90 -13.29
N ALA A 126 -6.91 -1.68 -12.25
CA ALA A 126 -6.80 -3.13 -12.29
C ALA A 126 -8.00 -3.83 -12.96
N GLY A 127 -9.07 -3.10 -13.28
CA GLY A 127 -10.29 -3.67 -13.87
C GLY A 127 -11.06 -4.59 -12.92
N ILE A 128 -11.08 -4.26 -11.62
CA ILE A 128 -11.75 -5.05 -10.57
C ILE A 128 -12.75 -4.18 -9.81
N GLY A 129 -13.73 -4.81 -9.15
CA GLY A 129 -14.67 -4.09 -8.29
C GLY A 129 -13.98 -3.51 -7.04
N LEU A 130 -14.32 -2.27 -6.67
CA LEU A 130 -13.78 -1.60 -5.49
C LEU A 130 -13.94 -2.43 -4.21
N SER A 131 -15.14 -2.96 -3.95
CA SER A 131 -15.40 -3.79 -2.76
C SER A 131 -14.54 -5.06 -2.72
N MET A 132 -14.11 -5.58 -3.88
CA MET A 132 -13.21 -6.72 -3.94
C MET A 132 -11.79 -6.33 -3.52
N LEU A 133 -11.28 -5.20 -4.02
CA LEU A 133 -9.98 -4.68 -3.58
C LEU A 133 -9.97 -4.35 -2.09
N VAL A 134 -11.05 -3.74 -1.58
CA VAL A 134 -11.20 -3.42 -0.15
C VAL A 134 -11.17 -4.70 0.69
N ALA A 135 -11.99 -5.70 0.35
CA ALA A 135 -12.03 -6.97 1.08
C ALA A 135 -10.69 -7.73 1.04
N PHE A 136 -9.95 -7.60 -0.04
CA PHE A 136 -8.59 -8.12 -0.14
C PHE A 136 -7.61 -7.37 0.76
N GLU A 137 -7.55 -6.03 0.66
CA GLU A 137 -6.60 -5.21 1.43
C GLU A 137 -6.85 -5.24 2.93
N THR A 138 -8.07 -5.56 3.38
CA THR A 138 -8.39 -5.74 4.80
C THR A 138 -8.20 -7.19 5.29
N GLY A 139 -7.83 -8.12 4.42
CA GLY A 139 -7.69 -9.54 4.75
C GLY A 139 -9.04 -10.26 4.96
N LEU A 140 -10.17 -9.60 4.68
CA LEU A 140 -11.50 -10.21 4.79
C LEU A 140 -11.69 -11.35 3.77
N ARG A 141 -11.00 -11.29 2.63
CA ARG A 141 -11.14 -12.29 1.57
C ARG A 141 -9.82 -12.53 0.83
N ILE A 142 -9.57 -13.81 0.51
CA ILE A 142 -8.54 -14.21 -0.45
C ILE A 142 -9.17 -14.18 -1.86
N PRO A 143 -8.72 -13.29 -2.78
CA PRO A 143 -9.28 -13.21 -4.12
C PRO A 143 -8.90 -14.44 -4.95
N LYS A 144 -9.68 -14.71 -6.01
CA LYS A 144 -9.30 -15.71 -7.02
C LYS A 144 -7.99 -15.31 -7.68
N SER A 145 -7.17 -16.28 -8.07
CA SER A 145 -5.84 -16.08 -8.69
C SER A 145 -5.88 -15.06 -9.85
N ALA A 146 -6.86 -15.16 -10.73
CA ALA A 146 -7.01 -14.23 -11.86
C ALA A 146 -7.22 -12.76 -11.45
N ASN A 147 -7.79 -12.47 -10.28
CA ASN A 147 -7.93 -11.10 -9.78
C ASN A 147 -6.64 -10.60 -9.12
N ILE A 148 -5.96 -11.47 -8.37
CA ILE A 148 -4.66 -11.15 -7.76
C ILE A 148 -3.62 -10.84 -8.84
N GLU A 149 -3.61 -11.63 -9.92
CA GLU A 149 -2.72 -11.41 -11.07
C GLU A 149 -3.00 -10.08 -11.77
N ARG A 150 -4.27 -9.68 -11.92
CA ARG A 150 -4.63 -8.36 -12.46
C ARG A 150 -4.09 -7.21 -11.60
N ILE A 151 -4.23 -7.31 -10.27
CA ILE A 151 -3.71 -6.30 -9.34
C ILE A 151 -2.19 -6.24 -9.43
N ARG A 152 -1.52 -7.39 -9.35
CA ARG A 152 -0.05 -7.49 -9.43
C ARG A 152 0.48 -6.91 -10.74
N ALA A 153 -0.04 -7.38 -11.87
CA ALA A 153 0.37 -6.93 -13.19
C ALA A 153 0.11 -5.43 -13.40
N MET A 154 -0.96 -4.88 -12.84
CA MET A 154 -1.21 -3.43 -12.89
C MET A 154 -0.11 -2.66 -12.18
N TYR A 155 0.24 -3.04 -10.94
CA TYR A 155 1.31 -2.38 -10.18
C TYR A 155 2.68 -2.54 -10.83
N GLU A 156 3.01 -3.73 -11.35
CA GLU A 156 4.27 -4.00 -12.06
C GLU A 156 4.41 -3.15 -13.32
N ARG A 157 3.33 -2.99 -14.12
CA ARG A 157 3.33 -2.07 -15.28
C ARG A 157 3.55 -0.61 -14.88
N LYS A 158 3.18 -0.22 -13.67
CA LYS A 158 3.39 1.14 -13.14
C LYS A 158 4.77 1.30 -12.47
N GLY A 159 5.62 0.26 -12.47
CA GLY A 159 6.98 0.30 -11.93
C GLY A 159 7.11 -0.19 -10.49
N VAL A 160 6.08 -0.79 -9.89
CA VAL A 160 6.19 -1.40 -8.55
C VAL A 160 6.56 -2.87 -8.69
N VAL A 161 7.66 -3.27 -8.07
CA VAL A 161 8.10 -4.66 -8.01
C VAL A 161 7.84 -5.23 -6.63
N PHE A 162 7.27 -6.43 -6.61
CA PHE A 162 7.05 -7.22 -5.41
C PHE A 162 8.15 -8.26 -5.29
N THR A 163 8.86 -8.21 -4.17
CA THR A 163 9.92 -9.17 -3.87
C THR A 163 9.69 -9.78 -2.50
N GLU A 164 10.29 -10.94 -2.27
CA GLU A 164 10.47 -11.46 -0.93
C GLU A 164 11.96 -11.58 -0.66
N VAL A 165 12.40 -11.00 0.45
CA VAL A 165 13.79 -11.10 0.90
C VAL A 165 13.76 -11.88 2.20
N ASP A 166 14.43 -13.03 2.24
CA ASP A 166 14.45 -13.94 3.39
C ASP A 166 13.04 -14.42 3.81
N GLY A 167 12.16 -14.65 2.84
CA GLY A 167 10.76 -15.07 3.05
C GLY A 167 9.87 -13.96 3.64
N ARG A 168 10.26 -12.69 3.48
CA ARG A 168 9.51 -11.53 4.00
C ARG A 168 9.10 -10.59 2.89
N PRO A 169 7.88 -10.04 2.94
CA PRO A 169 7.37 -9.18 1.89
C PRO A 169 8.17 -7.88 1.81
N ALA A 170 8.57 -7.54 0.59
CA ALA A 170 9.19 -6.30 0.22
C ALA A 170 8.46 -5.69 -0.99
N VAL A 171 8.48 -4.36 -1.05
CA VAL A 171 7.90 -3.58 -2.15
C VAL A 171 8.89 -2.50 -2.54
N GLN A 172 9.23 -2.44 -3.83
CA GLN A 172 10.16 -1.46 -4.38
C GLN A 172 9.51 -0.77 -5.57
N PHE A 173 9.71 0.54 -5.68
CA PHE A 173 9.30 1.32 -6.84
C PHE A 173 10.54 1.61 -7.69
N LEU A 174 10.56 1.02 -8.89
CA LEU A 174 11.60 1.18 -9.91
C LEU A 174 11.22 2.37 -10.79
N GLY A 175 11.67 3.55 -10.39
CA GLY A 175 11.45 4.80 -11.12
C GLY A 175 12.43 5.84 -10.63
N THR A 176 13.33 6.29 -11.52
CA THR A 176 14.24 7.40 -11.22
C THR A 176 13.42 8.68 -11.14
N SER A 177 13.56 9.40 -10.02
CA SER A 177 12.86 10.67 -9.69
C SER A 177 11.50 10.50 -9.00
N SER A 178 11.50 10.74 -7.68
CA SER A 178 10.42 11.39 -6.91
C SER A 178 8.99 11.19 -7.44
N CYS A 179 8.21 10.34 -6.79
CA CYS A 179 6.79 10.16 -7.06
C CYS A 179 5.94 11.45 -6.89
N ALA A 180 6.55 12.58 -6.50
CA ALA A 180 5.91 13.89 -6.36
C ALA A 180 5.19 14.43 -7.62
N LYS A 181 5.35 13.79 -8.80
CA LYS A 181 4.64 14.16 -10.04
C LYS A 181 3.52 13.21 -10.46
N LEU A 182 3.37 12.04 -9.84
CA LEU A 182 2.15 11.23 -9.97
C LEU A 182 1.20 11.68 -8.85
N GLY A 183 0.70 12.91 -8.97
CA GLY A 183 -0.34 13.39 -8.07
C GLY A 183 -1.56 12.46 -8.18
N PRO A 184 -2.36 12.29 -7.10
CA PRO A 184 -3.69 11.76 -7.27
C PRO A 184 -4.37 12.63 -8.31
N ASP A 185 -5.00 12.01 -9.30
CA ASP A 185 -5.85 12.73 -10.23
C ASP A 185 -6.79 13.64 -9.42
N ARG A 186 -6.59 14.96 -9.55
CA ARG A 186 -7.43 15.97 -8.91
C ARG A 186 -8.76 16.11 -9.67
N SER A 187 -9.10 15.20 -10.59
CA SER A 187 -10.43 15.08 -11.20
C SER A 187 -11.52 14.53 -10.27
N ALA A 188 -11.25 14.39 -8.96
CA ALA A 188 -12.31 14.47 -7.96
C ALA A 188 -12.69 15.94 -7.70
N THR A 189 -13.03 16.68 -8.77
CA THR A 189 -13.94 17.80 -8.65
C THR A 189 -15.29 17.22 -8.30
N GLU A 190 -15.82 17.66 -7.17
CA GLU A 190 -17.22 17.53 -6.78
C GLU A 190 -18.11 18.05 -7.91
N GLU A 191 -18.64 17.16 -8.74
CA GLU A 191 -19.85 17.40 -9.54
C GLU A 191 -20.63 16.08 -9.63
N GLY A 192 -21.87 16.08 -9.12
CA GLY A 192 -22.84 15.01 -9.34
C GLY A 192 -23.22 14.16 -8.12
N ALA A 193 -23.41 14.76 -6.94
CA ALA A 193 -24.39 14.22 -5.99
C ALA A 193 -25.74 14.86 -6.29
N ASP A 194 -26.35 14.44 -7.41
CA ASP A 194 -27.72 14.79 -7.76
C ASP A 194 -28.55 13.51 -7.84
N GLU A 195 -29.65 13.51 -7.08
CA GLU A 195 -30.81 12.62 -7.11
C GLU A 195 -30.60 11.09 -7.22
N ALA A 196 -30.37 10.45 -6.07
CA ALA A 196 -30.90 9.10 -5.85
C ALA A 196 -32.27 9.22 -5.17
N GLU A 197 -33.34 9.21 -5.97
CA GLU A 197 -34.71 9.00 -5.51
C GLU A 197 -34.78 7.78 -4.59
N PRO A 198 -35.46 7.83 -3.43
CA PRO A 198 -35.73 6.62 -2.66
C PRO A 198 -36.70 5.74 -3.45
N ALA A 199 -36.27 4.50 -3.70
CA ALA A 199 -37.04 3.45 -4.35
C ALA A 199 -38.46 3.35 -3.76
N ARG A 200 -39.41 3.92 -4.51
CA ARG A 200 -40.85 3.73 -4.37
C ARG A 200 -41.14 2.27 -4.70
N TRP A 201 -41.44 1.47 -3.68
CA TRP A 201 -42.05 0.16 -3.89
C TRP A 201 -43.38 0.39 -4.64
N ARG A 202 -43.44 0.03 -5.92
CA ARG A 202 -44.70 -0.05 -6.66
C ARG A 202 -45.33 -1.40 -6.38
N GLU A 203 -46.54 -1.35 -5.80
CA GLU A 203 -47.53 -2.41 -5.89
C GLU A 203 -47.74 -2.80 -7.36
N GLY A 204 -47.41 -4.06 -7.66
CA GLY A 204 -47.78 -4.72 -8.91
C GLY A 204 -49.21 -5.23 -8.80
N ASP A 205 -50.12 -4.43 -9.32
CA ASP A 205 -51.48 -4.79 -9.71
C ASP A 205 -51.47 -6.10 -10.52
N SER A 206 -52.04 -7.15 -9.95
CA SER A 206 -52.30 -8.43 -10.63
C SER A 206 -53.80 -8.62 -10.74
N ARG A 207 -54.43 -7.85 -11.63
CA ARG A 207 -55.75 -8.18 -12.18
C ARG A 207 -55.58 -9.02 -13.44
N GLN A 208 -55.88 -10.31 -13.32
CA GLN A 208 -56.43 -11.06 -14.45
C GLN A 208 -57.62 -11.87 -13.94
N ALA A 209 -58.79 -11.51 -14.45
CA ALA A 209 -60.03 -12.24 -14.29
C ALA A 209 -59.89 -13.66 -14.82
N ASN A 210 -60.53 -14.62 -14.14
CA ASN A 210 -61.08 -15.77 -14.85
C ASN A 210 -62.47 -16.11 -14.30
N SER A 211 -63.43 -16.02 -15.20
CA SER A 211 -64.82 -16.43 -15.15
C SER A 211 -64.95 -17.95 -15.24
N ASN A 212 -65.80 -18.53 -14.40
CA ASN A 212 -66.67 -19.71 -14.62
C ASN A 212 -67.09 -20.24 -13.24
N ALA A 213 -68.22 -20.89 -13.00
CA ALA A 213 -69.52 -21.08 -13.64
C ALA A 213 -70.23 -22.07 -12.69
N HIS A 214 -71.55 -21.88 -12.52
CA HIS A 214 -72.53 -22.76 -11.82
C HIS A 214 -72.67 -22.58 -10.32
#